data_AF-A0A964QTG7-F1
#
_entry.id   AF-A0A964QTG7-F1
#
_cell.length_a   1.000
_cell.length_b   1.000
_cell.length_c   1.000
_cell.angle_alpha   90.00
_cell.angle_beta   90.00
_cell.angle_gamma   90.00
#
_symmetry.space_group_name_H-M   'P 1'
#
loop_
_entity.id
_entity.type
_entity.pdbx_description
1 polymer ?
#
loop_
_entity_poly.entity_id
_entity_poly.type
_entity_poly.pdbx_seq_one_letter_code
_entity_poly.pdbx_strand_id
1 'polypeptide(L)'
;MTITSKSVCPYPCLRNLYTRGTDFITHADVGHILGGRILEPVEPVASIPDAFHQRMVANDCQLVYQTNAFADGEPLTMRELNARRENTDGLGGKMLFPGLWYESEAFYTTQTPRPGYYFKTRANIPDTNYRRCVWGLQTLAKFVQTLFGDNFSPAGREAIEELRDKAKALETLCTGDDWEEGARQFVALKATQLFLPSPIEILCHCFLSQRVNRERLFSFECAQTNVLSSLNGDFVDVGRAAAEGAYIYDWRPNVPRDGLGFAFSGSVELYAG
;
A
#
# COMPACT_ATOMS: atom_id res chain seq x y z
N MET A 1 -34.89 8.13 5.77
CA MET A 1 -34.98 7.55 4.42
C MET A 1 -34.07 6.34 4.39
N THR A 2 -34.65 5.15 4.37
CA THR A 2 -33.95 3.87 4.47
C THR A 2 -33.41 3.51 3.08
N ILE A 3 -32.09 3.57 2.88
CA ILE A 3 -31.47 3.24 1.58
C ILE A 3 -31.09 1.77 1.59
N THR A 4 -31.95 0.94 1.02
CA THR A 4 -31.60 -0.39 0.52
C THR A 4 -31.15 -0.26 -0.94
N SER A 5 -29.87 0.01 -1.16
CA SER A 5 -29.23 -0.31 -2.45
C SER A 5 -28.29 -1.48 -2.23
N LYS A 6 -28.81 -2.70 -2.36
CA LYS A 6 -27.96 -3.89 -2.50
C LYS A 6 -27.28 -3.80 -3.87
N SER A 7 -26.07 -3.25 -3.94
CA SER A 7 -25.16 -3.60 -5.02
C SER A 7 -24.98 -5.12 -4.96
N VAL A 8 -25.34 -5.82 -6.03
CA VAL A 8 -25.14 -7.26 -6.12
C VAL A 8 -23.66 -7.46 -6.45
N CYS A 9 -22.89 -7.96 -5.48
CA CYS A 9 -21.55 -8.45 -5.75
C CYS A 9 -21.69 -9.60 -6.75
N PRO A 10 -21.01 -9.59 -7.92
CA PRO A 10 -21.05 -10.70 -8.87
C PRO A 10 -20.39 -11.98 -8.34
N TYR A 11 -19.80 -11.93 -7.14
CA TYR A 11 -19.12 -13.05 -6.47
C TYR A 11 -19.81 -13.41 -5.13
N PRO A 12 -20.88 -14.22 -5.14
CA PRO A 12 -21.57 -14.62 -3.91
C PRO A 12 -20.68 -15.40 -2.91
N CYS A 13 -19.59 -16.03 -3.37
CA CYS A 13 -18.61 -16.71 -2.51
C CYS A 13 -17.69 -15.77 -1.72
N LEU A 14 -17.52 -14.51 -2.16
CA LEU A 14 -16.70 -13.51 -1.47
C LEU A 14 -17.47 -12.73 -0.41
N ARG A 15 -18.77 -12.99 -0.25
CA ARG A 15 -19.66 -12.14 0.55
C ARG A 15 -19.78 -12.52 2.02
N ASN A 16 -19.27 -13.66 2.45
CA ASN A 16 -19.39 -14.09 3.85
C ASN A 16 -18.29 -15.09 4.22
N LEU A 17 -17.11 -14.58 4.55
CA LEU A 17 -16.28 -15.20 5.57
C LEU A 17 -15.82 -14.06 6.50
N TYR A 18 -15.79 -14.35 7.80
CA TYR A 18 -15.14 -13.60 8.88
C TYR A 18 -15.97 -12.62 9.73
N THR A 19 -15.57 -12.63 11.01
CA THR A 19 -16.14 -11.99 12.19
C THR A 19 -15.80 -10.49 12.29
N ARG A 20 -15.14 -9.90 11.28
CA ARG A 20 -14.60 -8.53 11.28
C ARG A 20 -14.55 -7.93 9.85
N GLY A 21 -15.59 -7.21 9.43
CA GLY A 21 -15.59 -6.46 8.14
C GLY A 21 -15.54 -7.33 6.88
N THR A 22 -15.02 -6.79 5.76
CA THR A 22 -14.76 -7.52 4.50
C THR A 22 -13.28 -7.46 4.11
N ASP A 23 -12.80 -8.53 3.48
CA ASP A 23 -11.46 -8.64 2.91
C ASP A 23 -11.40 -8.25 1.43
N PHE A 24 -12.53 -7.86 0.85
CA PHE A 24 -12.61 -7.43 -0.54
C PHE A 24 -13.26 -6.05 -0.67
N ILE A 25 -12.44 -5.04 -0.97
CA ILE A 25 -12.90 -3.68 -1.27
C ILE A 25 -12.99 -3.53 -2.78
N THR A 26 -14.21 -3.44 -3.30
CA THR A 26 -14.51 -3.51 -4.74
C THR A 26 -14.40 -2.15 -5.43
N HIS A 27 -14.42 -2.14 -6.77
CA HIS A 27 -14.53 -0.91 -7.55
C HIS A 27 -15.80 -0.12 -7.21
N ALA A 28 -16.90 -0.79 -6.86
CA ALA A 28 -18.14 -0.13 -6.43
C ALA A 28 -17.96 0.58 -5.09
N ASP A 29 -17.26 -0.04 -4.14
CA ASP A 29 -16.93 0.59 -2.86
C ASP A 29 -16.02 1.79 -3.08
N VAL A 30 -14.99 1.67 -3.92
CA VAL A 30 -14.07 2.76 -4.27
C VAL A 30 -14.79 3.91 -4.96
N GLY A 31 -15.65 3.62 -5.94
CA GLY A 31 -16.46 4.63 -6.62
C GLY A 31 -17.39 5.36 -5.66
N HIS A 32 -18.06 4.64 -4.76
CA HIS A 32 -18.97 5.22 -3.78
C HIS A 32 -18.23 6.02 -2.68
N ILE A 33 -17.13 5.47 -2.15
CA ILE A 33 -16.45 6.00 -0.97
C ILE A 33 -15.48 7.10 -1.35
N LEU A 34 -14.59 6.86 -2.32
CA LEU A 34 -13.57 7.82 -2.73
C LEU A 34 -14.10 8.81 -3.78
N GLY A 35 -15.21 8.50 -4.46
CA GLY A 35 -15.58 9.21 -5.69
C GLY A 35 -14.62 8.85 -6.83
N GLY A 36 -14.00 7.68 -6.75
CA GLY A 36 -12.97 7.23 -7.68
C GLY A 36 -13.54 6.88 -9.05
N ARG A 37 -12.76 7.12 -10.10
CA ARG A 37 -13.07 6.65 -11.45
C ARG A 37 -12.99 5.13 -11.49
N ILE A 38 -14.02 4.50 -12.01
CA ILE A 38 -13.99 3.08 -12.32
C ILE A 38 -13.33 2.94 -13.70
N LEU A 39 -12.25 2.16 -13.76
CA LEU A 39 -11.56 1.83 -15.00
C LEU A 39 -12.22 0.62 -15.62
N GLU A 40 -12.65 0.79 -16.87
CA GLU A 40 -13.29 -0.26 -17.67
C GLU A 40 -12.32 -0.72 -18.79
N PRO A 41 -12.21 -2.03 -19.07
CA PRO A 41 -12.86 -3.10 -18.32
C PRO A 41 -12.27 -3.20 -16.91
N VAL A 42 -13.12 -3.43 -15.91
CA VAL A 42 -12.64 -3.91 -14.61
C VAL A 42 -12.10 -5.31 -14.84
N GLU A 43 -10.79 -5.43 -15.11
CA GLU A 43 -10.18 -6.73 -15.38
C GLU A 43 -10.48 -7.68 -14.22
N PRO A 44 -11.08 -8.84 -14.50
CA PRO A 44 -11.68 -9.58 -13.43
C PRO A 44 -10.60 -10.38 -12.70
N VAL A 45 -10.64 -10.21 -11.38
CA VAL A 45 -10.24 -11.16 -10.33
C VAL A 45 -10.68 -12.62 -10.62
N ALA A 46 -11.48 -12.88 -11.66
CA ALA A 46 -12.03 -14.19 -12.02
C ALA A 46 -10.99 -15.28 -12.31
N SER A 47 -9.72 -14.93 -12.57
CA SER A 47 -8.63 -15.91 -12.69
C SER A 47 -8.03 -16.33 -11.34
N ILE A 48 -8.39 -15.68 -10.24
CA ILE A 48 -7.84 -15.97 -8.91
C ILE A 48 -8.62 -17.12 -8.27
N PRO A 49 -8.01 -18.29 -7.99
CA PRO A 49 -8.70 -19.37 -7.33
C PRO A 49 -9.06 -19.02 -5.88
N ASP A 50 -10.21 -19.51 -5.40
CA ASP A 50 -10.65 -19.33 -4.01
C ASP A 50 -9.59 -19.73 -2.99
N ALA A 51 -8.85 -20.82 -3.25
CA ALA A 51 -7.76 -21.30 -2.39
C ALA A 51 -6.60 -20.29 -2.30
N PHE A 52 -6.31 -19.57 -3.38
CA PHE A 52 -5.30 -18.52 -3.36
C PHE A 52 -5.80 -17.32 -2.55
N HIS A 53 -7.04 -16.88 -2.79
CA HIS A 53 -7.65 -15.79 -2.03
C HIS A 53 -7.70 -16.10 -0.52
N GLN A 54 -8.12 -17.32 -0.14
CA GLN A 54 -8.14 -17.76 1.26
C GLN A 54 -6.74 -17.74 1.90
N ARG A 55 -5.69 -18.08 1.15
CA ARG A 55 -4.30 -17.96 1.64
C ARG A 55 -3.92 -16.51 1.90
N MET A 56 -4.30 -15.58 1.02
CA MET A 56 -4.04 -14.15 1.21
C MET A 56 -4.72 -13.65 2.48
N VAL A 57 -6.00 -13.97 2.66
CA VAL A 57 -6.77 -13.59 3.85
C VAL A 57 -6.19 -14.22 5.13
N ALA A 58 -5.78 -15.48 5.09
CA ALA A 58 -5.14 -16.15 6.24
C ALA A 58 -3.81 -15.48 6.67
N ASN A 59 -3.22 -14.66 5.81
CA ASN A 59 -2.02 -13.86 6.08
C ASN A 59 -2.34 -12.36 6.20
N ASP A 60 -3.55 -12.03 6.64
CA ASP A 60 -4.02 -10.66 6.92
C ASP A 60 -3.89 -9.70 5.72
N CYS A 61 -4.05 -10.24 4.51
CA CYS A 61 -4.13 -9.47 3.28
C CYS A 61 -5.58 -9.24 2.86
N GLN A 62 -5.86 -8.05 2.33
CA GLN A 62 -7.12 -7.71 1.68
C GLN A 62 -6.92 -7.52 0.19
N LEU A 63 -7.92 -7.88 -0.59
CA LEU A 63 -8.02 -7.50 -1.98
C LEU A 63 -8.68 -6.13 -2.09
N VAL A 64 -7.97 -5.16 -2.67
CA VAL A 64 -8.41 -3.76 -2.74
C VAL A 64 -8.33 -3.29 -4.19
N TYR A 65 -9.45 -2.82 -4.73
CA TYR A 65 -9.45 -2.07 -5.98
C TYR A 65 -8.81 -0.69 -5.79
N GLN A 66 -8.02 -0.26 -6.75
CA GLN A 66 -7.35 1.03 -6.75
C GLN A 66 -7.65 1.77 -8.05
N THR A 67 -7.74 3.09 -7.96
CA THR A 67 -7.90 3.98 -9.11
C THR A 67 -6.97 5.17 -8.99
N ASN A 68 -6.55 5.70 -10.14
CA ASN A 68 -5.63 6.82 -10.23
C ASN A 68 -6.33 8.17 -10.43
N ALA A 69 -7.65 8.20 -10.57
CA ALA A 69 -8.42 9.42 -10.81
C ALA A 69 -9.76 9.39 -10.08
N PHE A 70 -10.32 10.58 -9.83
CA PHE A 70 -11.71 10.76 -9.43
C PHE A 70 -12.65 10.62 -10.64
N ALA A 71 -13.94 10.46 -10.38
CA ALA A 71 -14.97 10.24 -11.41
C ALA A 71 -15.10 11.40 -12.40
N ASP A 72 -14.71 12.61 -12.02
CA ASP A 72 -14.63 13.80 -12.88
C ASP A 72 -13.37 13.85 -13.76
N GLY A 73 -12.45 12.89 -13.61
CA GLY A 73 -11.20 12.78 -14.36
C GLY A 73 -10.00 13.43 -13.68
N GLU A 74 -10.19 14.14 -12.56
CA GLU A 74 -9.07 14.74 -11.82
C GLU A 74 -8.17 13.67 -11.20
N PRO A 75 -6.84 13.87 -11.16
CA PRO A 75 -5.91 12.91 -10.55
C PRO A 75 -6.19 12.66 -9.06
N LEU A 76 -6.20 11.39 -8.65
CA LEU A 76 -6.34 10.99 -7.25
C LEU A 76 -4.98 11.11 -6.55
N THR A 77 -4.63 12.34 -6.15
CA THR A 77 -3.40 12.66 -5.39
C THR A 77 -3.70 12.79 -3.89
N MET A 78 -2.66 12.79 -3.04
CA MET A 78 -2.85 13.07 -1.60
C MET A 78 -3.44 14.46 -1.38
N ARG A 79 -2.92 15.47 -2.11
CA ARG A 79 -3.43 16.84 -2.07
C ARG A 79 -4.91 16.91 -2.39
N GLU A 80 -5.30 16.32 -3.52
CA GLU A 80 -6.68 16.40 -4.00
C GLU A 80 -7.65 15.61 -3.11
N LEU A 81 -7.25 14.42 -2.65
CA LEU A 81 -8.04 13.64 -1.71
C LEU A 81 -8.22 14.40 -0.39
N ASN A 82 -7.16 14.99 0.15
CA ASN A 82 -7.20 15.79 1.38
C ASN A 82 -8.11 17.03 1.22
N ALA A 83 -8.01 17.74 0.10
CA ALA A 83 -8.82 18.93 -0.19
C ALA A 83 -10.31 18.59 -0.30
N ARG A 84 -10.68 17.58 -1.09
CA ARG A 84 -12.08 17.14 -1.27
C ARG A 84 -12.74 16.63 0.00
N ARG A 85 -11.94 16.19 0.96
CA ARG A 85 -12.39 15.67 2.25
C ARG A 85 -12.24 16.65 3.39
N GLU A 86 -11.74 17.86 3.13
CA GLU A 86 -11.46 18.86 4.15
C GLU A 86 -10.61 18.27 5.29
N ASN A 87 -9.62 17.45 4.94
CA ASN A 87 -8.79 16.66 5.86
C ASN A 87 -9.57 15.75 6.84
N THR A 88 -10.75 15.26 6.46
CA THR A 88 -11.56 14.34 7.31
C THR A 88 -11.42 12.89 6.84
N ASP A 89 -11.23 11.98 7.79
CA ASP A 89 -11.09 10.56 7.54
C ASP A 89 -12.44 9.79 7.55
N GLY A 90 -12.38 8.48 7.36
CA GLY A 90 -13.58 7.64 7.26
C GLY A 90 -14.39 7.46 8.56
N LEU A 91 -13.81 7.83 9.70
CA LEU A 91 -14.35 7.71 11.05
C LEU A 91 -14.60 9.07 11.73
N GLY A 92 -14.39 10.18 11.02
CA GLY A 92 -14.57 11.54 11.55
C GLY A 92 -13.36 12.10 12.29
N GLY A 93 -12.19 11.44 12.21
CA GLY A 93 -10.89 12.01 12.58
C GLY A 93 -10.26 12.77 11.41
N LYS A 94 -8.97 13.10 11.54
CA LYS A 94 -8.21 13.70 10.44
C LYS A 94 -7.66 12.65 9.49
N MET A 95 -7.52 12.98 8.22
CA MET A 95 -6.90 12.11 7.23
C MET A 95 -5.38 12.17 7.31
N LEU A 96 -4.84 13.38 7.32
CA LEU A 96 -3.41 13.68 7.41
C LEU A 96 -3.14 14.52 8.66
N PHE A 97 -2.07 14.15 9.37
CA PHE A 97 -1.53 15.00 10.40
C PHE A 97 -0.93 16.26 9.74
N PRO A 98 -1.19 17.47 10.28
CA PRO A 98 -0.66 18.70 9.71
C PRO A 98 0.88 18.69 9.63
N GLY A 99 1.43 18.89 8.43
CA GLY A 99 2.88 18.96 8.21
C GLY A 99 3.19 19.65 6.89
N LEU A 100 4.03 20.69 6.93
CA LEU A 100 4.29 21.56 5.77
C LEU A 100 5.39 21.00 4.84
N TRP A 101 6.23 20.09 5.33
CA TRP A 101 7.45 19.70 4.61
C TRP A 101 7.15 18.97 3.28
N TYR A 102 6.08 18.17 3.25
CA TYR A 102 5.72 17.35 2.10
C TYR A 102 4.75 18.03 1.12
N GLU A 103 4.27 19.24 1.40
CA GLU A 103 3.22 19.88 0.59
C GLU A 103 3.67 20.21 -0.84
N SER A 104 4.98 20.33 -1.06
CA SER A 104 5.58 20.55 -2.38
C SER A 104 6.11 19.28 -3.05
N GLU A 105 6.09 18.15 -2.33
CA GLU A 105 6.66 16.89 -2.82
C GLU A 105 5.81 16.29 -3.96
N ALA A 106 6.47 15.63 -4.91
CA ALA A 106 5.80 15.01 -6.04
C ALA A 106 4.82 13.91 -5.59
N PHE A 107 5.18 13.14 -4.55
CA PHE A 107 4.32 12.10 -3.99
C PHE A 107 3.03 12.66 -3.37
N TYR A 108 3.03 13.92 -2.95
CA TYR A 108 1.84 14.59 -2.41
C TYR A 108 0.99 15.23 -3.52
N THR A 109 1.64 15.86 -4.49
CA THR A 109 1.01 16.78 -5.46
C THR A 109 0.64 16.15 -6.79
N THR A 110 1.33 15.09 -7.22
CA THR A 110 1.22 14.54 -8.59
C THR A 110 1.11 13.02 -8.65
N GLN A 111 1.67 12.31 -7.68
CA GLN A 111 1.58 10.85 -7.66
C GLN A 111 0.15 10.39 -7.39
N THR A 112 -0.26 9.35 -8.11
CA THR A 112 -1.56 8.71 -7.98
C THR A 112 -1.38 7.21 -7.67
N PRO A 113 -2.39 6.54 -7.08
CA PRO A 113 -2.36 5.09 -6.91
C PRO A 113 -2.14 4.37 -8.23
N ARG A 114 -1.44 3.24 -8.19
CA ARG A 114 -1.40 2.33 -9.34
C ARG A 114 -2.79 1.71 -9.50
N PRO A 115 -3.45 1.87 -10.66
CA PRO A 115 -4.80 1.37 -10.85
C PRO A 115 -4.85 -0.15 -10.96
N GLY A 116 -5.95 -0.76 -10.52
CA GLY A 116 -6.18 -2.20 -10.63
C GLY A 116 -6.50 -2.87 -9.29
N TYR A 117 -6.49 -4.20 -9.26
CA TYR A 117 -6.68 -4.96 -8.04
C TYR A 117 -5.34 -5.30 -7.38
N TYR A 118 -5.25 -5.05 -6.08
CA TYR A 118 -4.04 -5.28 -5.31
C TYR A 118 -4.35 -6.06 -4.04
N PHE A 119 -3.47 -7.01 -3.71
CA PHE A 119 -3.43 -7.56 -2.37
C PHE A 119 -2.60 -6.66 -1.48
N LYS A 120 -3.17 -6.27 -0.34
CA LYS A 120 -2.56 -5.36 0.63
C LYS A 120 -2.58 -5.94 2.04
N THR A 121 -1.47 -5.90 2.76
CA THR A 121 -1.49 -6.23 4.19
C THR A 121 -2.16 -5.13 4.99
N ARG A 122 -2.82 -5.52 6.09
CA ARG A 122 -3.56 -4.60 6.97
C ARG A 122 -2.68 -3.96 8.05
N ALA A 123 -1.49 -4.52 8.23
CA ALA A 123 -0.44 -4.08 9.13
C ALA A 123 0.93 -4.29 8.46
N ASN A 124 2.01 -3.87 9.12
CA ASN A 124 3.35 -4.24 8.71
C ASN A 124 3.55 -5.76 8.83
N ILE A 125 4.35 -6.32 7.91
CA ILE A 125 4.70 -7.73 7.92
C ILE A 125 5.49 -8.04 9.20
N PRO A 126 5.21 -9.18 9.87
CA PRO A 126 5.96 -9.60 11.05
C PRO A 126 7.47 -9.54 10.85
N ASP A 127 8.18 -9.20 11.92
CA ASP A 127 9.64 -9.04 11.99
C ASP A 127 10.24 -7.93 11.13
N THR A 128 9.47 -7.19 10.34
CA THR A 128 10.00 -6.06 9.53
C THR A 128 10.17 -4.77 10.32
N ASN A 129 9.44 -4.62 11.43
CA ASN A 129 9.56 -3.46 12.30
C ASN A 129 10.96 -3.38 12.93
N TYR A 130 11.52 -2.17 13.06
CA TYR A 130 12.83 -1.92 13.72
C TYR A 130 14.05 -2.47 12.99
N ARG A 131 13.92 -2.81 11.71
CA ARG A 131 14.98 -3.40 10.91
C ARG A 131 15.54 -2.42 9.90
N ARG A 132 16.75 -2.72 9.41
CA ARG A 132 17.36 -1.97 8.31
C ARG A 132 16.58 -2.22 7.02
N CYS A 133 16.58 -1.21 6.14
CA CYS A 133 15.76 -1.19 4.92
C CYS A 133 15.96 -2.44 4.05
N VAL A 134 17.19 -2.85 3.77
CA VAL A 134 17.46 -4.02 2.89
C VAL A 134 16.99 -5.32 3.55
N TRP A 135 17.25 -5.51 4.84
CA TRP A 135 16.75 -6.67 5.58
C TRP A 135 15.21 -6.70 5.57
N GLY A 136 14.56 -5.57 5.80
CA GLY A 136 13.10 -5.45 5.77
C GLY A 136 12.52 -5.84 4.41
N LEU A 137 13.13 -5.37 3.32
CA LEU A 137 12.74 -5.72 1.96
C LEU A 137 12.98 -7.21 1.65
N GLN A 138 14.08 -7.81 2.13
CA GLN A 138 14.31 -9.27 2.00
C GLN A 138 13.24 -10.09 2.75
N THR A 139 12.81 -9.63 3.91
CA THR A 139 11.74 -10.27 4.68
C THR A 139 10.39 -10.13 3.98
N LEU A 140 10.06 -8.95 3.45
CA LEU A 140 8.91 -8.75 2.57
C LEU A 140 8.97 -9.68 1.35
N ALA A 141 10.12 -9.78 0.67
CA ALA A 141 10.28 -10.65 -0.49
C ALA A 141 10.03 -12.13 -0.16
N LYS A 142 10.52 -12.62 0.99
CA LYS A 142 10.24 -13.99 1.48
C LYS A 142 8.76 -14.20 1.80
N PHE A 143 8.13 -13.22 2.42
CA PHE A 143 6.69 -13.23 2.69
C PHE A 143 5.90 -13.35 1.38
N VAL A 144 6.18 -12.48 0.40
CA VAL A 144 5.54 -12.51 -0.93
C VAL A 144 5.77 -13.85 -1.64
N GLN A 145 7.01 -14.35 -1.65
CA GLN A 145 7.31 -15.65 -2.24
C GLN A 145 6.50 -16.80 -1.61
N THR A 146 6.30 -16.75 -0.29
CA THR A 146 5.50 -17.74 0.45
C THR A 146 4.01 -17.63 0.10
N LEU A 147 3.48 -16.40 -0.02
CA LEU A 147 2.09 -16.17 -0.43
C LEU A 147 1.81 -16.73 -1.83
N PHE A 148 2.64 -16.38 -2.81
CA PHE A 148 2.43 -16.73 -4.21
C PHE A 148 2.83 -18.18 -4.52
N GLY A 149 3.87 -18.70 -3.86
CA GLY A 149 4.36 -20.07 -4.06
C GLY A 149 4.71 -20.34 -5.52
N ASP A 150 4.25 -21.48 -6.05
CA ASP A 150 4.51 -21.86 -7.45
C ASP A 150 3.79 -20.97 -8.47
N ASN A 151 2.71 -20.30 -8.06
CA ASN A 151 1.94 -19.39 -8.91
C ASN A 151 2.55 -17.99 -8.97
N PHE A 152 3.80 -17.80 -8.54
CA PHE A 152 4.42 -16.49 -8.61
C PHE A 152 4.89 -16.18 -10.04
N SER A 153 4.48 -15.02 -10.55
CA SER A 153 4.81 -14.56 -11.91
C SER A 153 6.33 -14.49 -12.16
N PRO A 154 6.77 -14.61 -13.43
CA PRO A 154 8.17 -14.41 -13.80
C PRO A 154 8.72 -13.06 -13.34
N ALA A 155 7.94 -11.98 -13.48
CA ALA A 155 8.32 -10.64 -13.04
C ALA A 155 8.56 -10.58 -11.52
N GLY A 156 7.69 -11.24 -10.74
CA GLY A 156 7.85 -11.35 -9.29
C GLY A 156 9.11 -12.13 -8.90
N ARG A 157 9.39 -13.24 -9.57
CA ARG A 157 10.61 -14.05 -9.35
C ARG A 157 11.88 -13.28 -9.70
N GLU A 158 11.88 -12.57 -10.83
CA GLU A 158 12.99 -11.73 -11.27
C GLU A 158 13.28 -10.60 -10.26
N ALA A 159 12.23 -9.98 -9.71
CA ALA A 159 12.38 -8.95 -8.69
C ALA A 159 13.04 -9.44 -7.40
N ILE A 160 12.74 -10.68 -6.98
CA ILE A 160 13.39 -11.32 -5.82
C ILE A 160 14.85 -11.68 -6.14
N GLU A 161 15.13 -12.15 -7.35
CA GLU A 161 16.50 -12.44 -7.78
C GLU A 161 17.35 -11.17 -7.78
N GLU A 162 16.86 -10.08 -8.41
CA GLU A 162 17.55 -8.79 -8.41
C GLU A 162 17.87 -8.30 -6.98
N LEU A 163 16.88 -8.38 -6.08
CA LEU A 163 17.07 -8.02 -4.68
C LEU A 163 18.16 -8.88 -4.03
N ARG A 164 18.14 -10.20 -4.23
CA ARG A 164 19.14 -11.11 -3.65
C ARG A 164 20.55 -10.77 -4.15
N ASP A 165 20.70 -10.52 -5.44
CA ASP A 165 22.00 -10.21 -6.06
C ASP A 165 22.57 -8.88 -5.56
N LYS A 166 21.70 -7.87 -5.37
CA LYS A 166 22.12 -6.53 -4.96
C LYS A 166 22.17 -6.32 -3.45
N ALA A 167 21.54 -7.18 -2.65
CA ALA A 167 21.31 -6.95 -1.22
C ALA A 167 22.58 -6.58 -0.44
N LYS A 168 23.67 -7.32 -0.60
CA LYS A 168 24.91 -7.06 0.17
C LYS A 168 25.53 -5.70 -0.16
N ALA A 169 25.57 -5.34 -1.45
CA ALA A 169 26.09 -4.06 -1.90
C ALA A 169 25.20 -2.91 -1.43
N LEU A 170 23.87 -3.08 -1.56
CA LEU A 170 22.89 -2.10 -1.08
C LEU A 170 22.97 -1.87 0.42
N GLU A 171 23.14 -2.94 1.22
CA GLU A 171 23.27 -2.81 2.67
C GLU A 171 24.51 -2.00 3.03
N THR A 172 25.61 -2.16 2.29
CA THR A 172 26.83 -1.38 2.49
C THR A 172 26.62 0.09 2.13
N LEU A 173 25.97 0.38 1.01
CA LEU A 173 25.64 1.75 0.61
C LEU A 173 24.72 2.41 1.62
N CYS A 174 23.59 1.77 1.97
CA CYS A 174 22.58 2.31 2.88
C CYS A 174 23.09 2.56 4.30
N THR A 175 24.16 1.88 4.73
CA THR A 175 24.73 2.05 6.07
C THR A 175 26.01 2.88 6.10
N GLY A 176 26.55 3.23 4.93
CA GLY A 176 27.77 4.00 4.78
C GLY A 176 27.55 5.49 4.50
N ASP A 177 28.61 6.16 4.05
CA ASP A 177 28.59 7.58 3.69
C ASP A 177 27.81 7.83 2.38
N ASP A 178 27.72 6.82 1.50
CA ASP A 178 26.99 6.85 0.23
C ASP A 178 25.51 6.43 0.37
N TRP A 179 24.90 6.67 1.54
CA TRP A 179 23.54 6.22 1.85
C TRP A 179 22.49 6.78 0.88
N GLU A 180 22.69 7.98 0.33
CA GLU A 180 21.78 8.57 -0.66
C GLU A 180 21.73 7.73 -1.95
N GLU A 181 22.89 7.26 -2.41
CA GLU A 181 22.95 6.36 -3.56
C GLU A 181 22.35 5.00 -3.22
N GLY A 182 22.59 4.50 -2.01
CA GLY A 182 21.91 3.31 -1.48
C GLY A 182 20.38 3.44 -1.50
N ALA A 183 19.85 4.58 -1.04
CA ALA A 183 18.43 4.89 -1.03
C ALA A 183 17.86 4.94 -2.45
N ARG A 184 18.55 5.63 -3.37
CA ARG A 184 18.15 5.70 -4.79
C ARG A 184 18.09 4.33 -5.44
N GLN A 185 19.13 3.50 -5.25
CA GLN A 185 19.14 2.16 -5.81
C GLN A 185 18.09 1.26 -5.14
N PHE A 186 17.86 1.42 -3.83
CA PHE A 186 16.83 0.69 -3.10
C PHE A 186 15.43 0.95 -3.67
N VAL A 187 15.05 2.22 -3.86
CA VAL A 187 13.74 2.52 -4.44
C VAL A 187 13.65 2.09 -5.90
N ALA A 188 14.76 2.07 -6.64
CA ALA A 188 14.79 1.62 -8.03
C ALA A 188 14.66 0.10 -8.21
N LEU A 189 14.81 -0.70 -7.14
CA LEU A 189 14.64 -2.16 -7.23
C LEU A 189 13.24 -2.54 -7.71
N LYS A 190 13.17 -3.57 -8.57
CA LYS A 190 11.88 -4.14 -8.99
C LYS A 190 11.04 -4.60 -7.79
N ALA A 191 11.67 -5.18 -6.75
CA ALA A 191 10.98 -5.62 -5.54
C ALA A 191 10.31 -4.45 -4.81
N THR A 192 11.00 -3.31 -4.69
CA THR A 192 10.43 -2.09 -4.11
C THR A 192 9.24 -1.60 -4.94
N GLN A 193 9.42 -1.50 -6.26
CA GLN A 193 8.38 -0.99 -7.15
C GLN A 193 7.16 -1.92 -7.28
N LEU A 194 7.33 -3.23 -7.11
CA LEU A 194 6.24 -4.21 -7.21
C LEU A 194 5.54 -4.47 -5.88
N PHE A 195 6.25 -4.44 -4.75
CA PHE A 195 5.72 -4.94 -3.47
C PHE A 195 5.43 -3.84 -2.46
N LEU A 196 6.08 -2.69 -2.54
CA LEU A 196 5.82 -1.59 -1.61
C LEU A 196 4.70 -0.67 -2.14
N PRO A 197 3.87 -0.12 -1.23
CA PRO A 197 2.90 0.89 -1.60
C PRO A 197 3.56 2.27 -1.78
N SER A 198 2.88 3.15 -2.51
CA SER A 198 3.17 4.59 -2.46
C SER A 198 2.42 5.28 -1.30
N PRO A 199 2.80 6.52 -0.91
CA PRO A 199 2.12 7.27 0.14
C PRO A 199 0.61 7.38 -0.04
N ILE A 200 0.14 7.72 -1.26
CA ILE A 200 -1.29 7.82 -1.57
C ILE A 200 -2.00 6.46 -1.51
N GLU A 201 -1.32 5.37 -1.83
CA GLU A 201 -1.90 4.01 -1.76
C GLU A 201 -2.15 3.57 -0.32
N ILE A 202 -1.26 3.92 0.62
CA ILE A 202 -1.47 3.71 2.06
C ILE A 202 -2.65 4.56 2.53
N LEU A 203 -2.66 5.85 2.16
CA LEU A 203 -3.72 6.76 2.61
C LEU A 203 -5.11 6.33 2.15
N CYS A 204 -5.23 5.93 0.87
CA CYS A 204 -6.47 5.38 0.32
C CYS A 204 -6.88 4.10 1.04
N HIS A 205 -5.93 3.20 1.33
CA HIS A 205 -6.23 1.95 2.04
C HIS A 205 -6.75 2.21 3.46
N CYS A 206 -6.11 3.10 4.21
CA CYS A 206 -6.58 3.54 5.51
C CYS A 206 -8.01 4.12 5.43
N PHE A 207 -8.26 5.04 4.49
CA PHE A 207 -9.57 5.68 4.36
C PHE A 207 -10.68 4.70 3.97
N LEU A 208 -10.43 3.82 3.00
CA LEU A 208 -11.37 2.79 2.60
C LEU A 208 -11.68 1.84 3.76
N SER A 209 -10.63 1.40 4.46
CA SER A 209 -10.76 0.51 5.60
C SER A 209 -11.57 1.12 6.75
N GLN A 210 -11.36 2.39 7.05
CA GLN A 210 -12.18 3.15 8.01
C GLN A 210 -13.66 3.22 7.61
N ARG A 211 -13.97 3.35 6.32
CA ARG A 211 -15.34 3.47 5.82
C ARG A 211 -16.06 2.12 5.74
N VAL A 212 -15.36 1.09 5.29
CA VAL A 212 -15.91 -0.24 5.04
C VAL A 212 -15.89 -1.09 6.32
N ASN A 213 -14.74 -1.14 6.99
CA ASN A 213 -14.48 -2.06 8.11
C ASN A 213 -14.51 -1.38 9.48
N ARG A 214 -14.63 -0.04 9.54
CA ARG A 214 -14.63 0.75 10.77
C ARG A 214 -13.35 0.61 11.60
N GLU A 215 -12.22 0.46 10.93
CA GLU A 215 -10.93 0.24 11.57
C GLU A 215 -9.87 1.24 11.16
N ARG A 216 -8.85 1.42 12.00
CA ARG A 216 -7.67 2.24 11.72
C ARG A 216 -6.49 1.32 11.46
N LEU A 217 -6.10 1.20 10.19
CA LEU A 217 -4.87 0.51 9.80
C LEU A 217 -3.66 1.38 10.21
N PHE A 218 -2.53 0.74 10.50
CA PHE A 218 -1.27 1.41 10.82
C PHE A 218 -1.38 2.48 11.93
N SER A 219 -2.23 2.28 12.95
CA SER A 219 -2.48 3.31 13.97
C SER A 219 -1.30 3.55 14.92
N PHE A 220 -0.40 2.57 15.06
CA PHE A 220 0.76 2.60 15.97
C PHE A 220 2.09 2.36 15.27
N GLU A 221 2.09 2.24 13.95
CA GLU A 221 3.25 1.90 13.13
C GLU A 221 3.25 2.70 11.83
N CYS A 222 4.40 2.75 11.17
CA CYS A 222 4.58 3.35 9.86
C CYS A 222 4.98 2.28 8.85
N ALA A 223 4.41 2.37 7.66
CA ALA A 223 4.80 1.54 6.53
C ALA A 223 5.77 2.33 5.62
N GLN A 224 6.92 1.73 5.36
CA GLN A 224 7.88 2.17 4.35
C GLN A 224 7.20 2.23 2.98
N THR A 225 7.43 3.31 2.24
CA THR A 225 6.89 3.48 0.88
C THR A 225 7.96 3.29 -0.19
N ASN A 226 7.52 3.26 -1.45
CA ASN A 226 8.39 3.11 -2.62
C ASN A 226 9.01 4.42 -3.14
N VAL A 227 8.96 5.52 -2.38
CA VAL A 227 9.49 6.83 -2.80
C VAL A 227 10.52 7.39 -1.83
N LEU A 228 11.32 8.32 -2.35
CA LEU A 228 12.22 9.17 -1.58
C LEU A 228 11.68 10.59 -1.53
N SER A 229 12.02 11.30 -0.46
CA SER A 229 11.87 12.74 -0.32
C SER A 229 12.80 13.44 -1.31
N SER A 230 12.28 14.42 -2.04
CA SER A 230 13.09 15.23 -2.96
C SER A 230 14.02 16.20 -2.24
N LEU A 231 13.72 16.55 -0.99
CA LEU A 231 14.48 17.51 -0.19
C LEU A 231 15.87 16.99 0.21
N ASN A 232 15.95 15.72 0.59
CA ASN A 232 17.13 15.13 1.23
C ASN A 232 17.45 13.71 0.74
N GLY A 233 16.62 13.09 -0.10
CA GLY A 233 16.81 11.70 -0.53
C GLY A 233 16.45 10.67 0.53
N ASP A 234 15.83 11.09 1.63
CA ASP A 234 15.39 10.22 2.71
C ASP A 234 14.20 9.35 2.25
N PHE A 235 14.07 8.17 2.84
CA PHE A 235 12.90 7.31 2.63
C PHE A 235 11.64 7.97 3.17
N VAL A 236 10.53 7.81 2.46
CA VAL A 236 9.22 8.29 2.95
C VAL A 236 8.44 7.12 3.56
N ASP A 237 7.86 7.35 4.73
CA ASP A 237 6.97 6.42 5.40
C ASP A 237 5.63 7.09 5.78
N VAL A 238 4.57 6.29 5.77
CA VAL A 238 3.21 6.73 6.11
C VAL A 238 2.62 5.80 7.16
N GLY A 239 2.03 6.38 8.19
CA GLY A 239 1.30 5.61 9.20
C GLY A 239 0.97 6.43 10.42
N ARG A 240 0.96 5.79 11.59
CA ARG A 240 0.40 6.35 12.83
C ARG A 240 -0.98 6.98 12.58
N ALA A 241 -1.81 6.32 11.78
CA ALA A 241 -3.09 6.82 11.28
C ALA A 241 -4.21 6.77 12.33
N ALA A 242 -3.94 7.35 13.49
CA ALA A 242 -4.87 7.54 14.59
C ALA A 242 -5.87 8.67 14.29
N ALA A 243 -6.66 9.08 15.29
CA ALA A 243 -7.68 10.13 15.12
C ALA A 243 -7.11 11.49 14.69
N GLU A 244 -5.82 11.75 14.96
CA GLU A 244 -5.13 12.99 14.58
C GLU A 244 -4.64 13.00 13.12
N GLY A 245 -4.81 11.89 12.40
CA GLY A 245 -4.40 11.74 11.00
C GLY A 245 -3.11 10.96 10.82
N ALA A 246 -2.92 10.46 9.60
CA ALA A 246 -1.70 9.77 9.22
C ALA A 246 -0.53 10.75 9.17
N TYR A 247 0.57 10.37 9.80
CA TYR A 247 1.83 11.08 9.71
C TYR A 247 2.56 10.66 8.44
N ILE A 248 3.17 11.66 7.80
CA ILE A 248 4.13 11.48 6.71
C ILE A 248 5.50 11.86 7.28
N TYR A 249 6.41 10.90 7.28
CA TYR A 249 7.76 11.13 7.75
C TYR A 249 8.77 10.86 6.65
N ASP A 250 9.92 11.51 6.77
CA ASP A 250 11.14 11.14 6.10
C ASP A 250 12.08 10.42 7.09
N TRP A 251 12.95 9.56 6.55
CA TRP A 251 13.89 8.77 7.34
C TRP A 251 15.14 8.39 6.56
N ARG A 252 16.30 8.53 7.20
CA ARG A 252 17.58 8.11 6.62
C ARG A 252 17.80 6.60 6.72
N PRO A 253 18.24 5.92 5.64
CA PRO A 253 18.50 4.47 5.62
C PRO A 253 19.44 3.96 6.72
N ASN A 254 20.34 4.81 7.21
CA ASN A 254 21.46 4.44 8.06
C ASN A 254 21.16 4.43 9.57
N VAL A 255 19.97 4.84 10.02
CA VAL A 255 19.65 4.94 11.46
C VAL A 255 18.39 4.16 11.81
N PRO A 256 18.40 3.02 12.53
CA PRO A 256 17.17 2.27 12.84
C PRO A 256 16.03 3.15 13.38
N ARG A 257 14.80 2.98 12.86
CA ARG A 257 13.62 3.74 13.28
C ARG A 257 12.61 2.90 14.05
N ASP A 258 12.18 3.42 15.18
CA ASP A 258 11.10 2.85 15.99
C ASP A 258 9.76 2.92 15.23
N GLY A 259 9.11 1.76 15.11
CA GLY A 259 7.77 1.64 14.52
C GLY A 259 7.73 1.69 12.99
N LEU A 260 8.87 1.74 12.29
CA LEU A 260 8.94 1.61 10.83
C LEU A 260 9.06 0.14 10.43
N GLY A 261 8.19 -0.31 9.53
CA GLY A 261 8.22 -1.64 8.93
C GLY A 261 7.73 -1.62 7.48
N PHE A 262 7.49 -2.82 6.94
CA PHE A 262 7.15 -3.02 5.53
C PHE A 262 5.72 -3.57 5.42
N ALA A 263 4.85 -2.86 4.70
CA ALA A 263 3.55 -3.36 4.28
C ALA A 263 3.65 -3.89 2.84
N PHE A 264 2.90 -4.96 2.54
CA PHE A 264 2.80 -5.47 1.17
C PHE A 264 1.65 -4.78 0.43
N SER A 265 1.89 -4.40 -0.81
CA SER A 265 0.90 -3.95 -1.79
C SER A 265 1.32 -4.40 -3.17
N GLY A 266 0.84 -5.57 -3.61
CA GLY A 266 1.18 -6.15 -4.91
C GLY A 266 -0.04 -6.39 -5.80
N SER A 267 0.12 -6.15 -7.11
CA SER A 267 -0.93 -6.38 -8.11
C SER A 267 -1.34 -7.86 -8.14
N VAL A 268 -2.62 -8.12 -8.44
CA VAL A 268 -3.10 -9.48 -8.71
C VAL A 268 -2.38 -10.13 -9.89
N GLU A 269 -1.81 -9.36 -10.81
CA GLU A 269 -1.01 -9.84 -11.95
C GLU A 269 0.27 -10.56 -11.52
N LEU A 270 0.69 -10.43 -10.26
CA LEU A 270 1.79 -11.21 -9.71
C LEU A 270 1.44 -12.70 -9.58
N TYR A 271 0.16 -13.05 -9.68
CA TYR A 271 -0.34 -14.41 -9.77
C TYR A 271 -0.27 -14.91 -11.22
N ALA A 272 0.60 -15.88 -11.47
CA ALA A 272 0.61 -16.68 -12.69
C ALA A 272 -0.28 -17.91 -12.47
N GLY A 273 -1.52 -17.81 -12.93
CA GLY A 273 -2.47 -18.92 -13.03
C GLY A 273 -2.53 -19.51 -14.44
#